data_AF-A0A7X7IA87-F1
#
_entry.id   AF-A0A7X7IA87-F1
#
_cell.length_a   1.000
_cell.length_b   1.000
_cell.length_c   1.000
_cell.angle_alpha   90.00
_cell.angle_beta   90.00
_cell.angle_gamma   90.00
#
_symmetry.space_group_name_H-M   'P 1'
#
loop_
_entity.id
_entity.type
_entity.pdbx_description
1 polymer ?
#
loop_
_entity_poly.entity_id
_entity_poly.type
_entity_poly.pdbx_seq_one_letter_code
_entity_poly.pdbx_strand_id
1 'polypeptide(L)'
;YTSMNEVSAAATKDGTLNFLVATYPEQIAPAVALLYNHMSGNGSDFRANGKAVSVEQPLVTWQSPDDADKWMALLNAEEPPYSGEDLRAVIKAFNPAATLEDLVALAEACTYEDIVARRGK
;
A
#
# COMPACT_ATOMS: atom_id res chain seq x y z
N TYR A 1 -11.26 16.78 -13.73
CA TYR A 1 -9.80 16.96 -13.58
C TYR A 1 -9.23 15.55 -13.63
N THR A 2 -8.40 15.23 -14.62
CA THR A 2 -7.74 13.91 -14.67
C THR A 2 -6.44 14.02 -13.90
N SER A 3 -6.16 13.03 -13.07
CA SER A 3 -4.92 12.94 -12.29
C SER A 3 -3.68 12.67 -13.16
N MET A 4 -3.90 12.22 -14.39
CA MET A 4 -2.89 12.08 -15.42
C MET A 4 -2.67 13.41 -16.16
N ASN A 5 -1.41 13.77 -16.44
CA ASN A 5 -1.11 14.97 -17.25
C ASN A 5 -1.66 14.84 -18.68
N GLU A 6 -1.93 15.97 -19.33
CA GLU A 6 -2.61 16.01 -20.63
C GLU A 6 -1.89 15.19 -21.73
N VAL A 7 -0.56 15.20 -21.75
CA VAL A 7 0.24 14.44 -22.73
C VAL A 7 0.08 12.94 -22.52
N SER A 8 0.16 12.48 -21.27
CA SER A 8 0.03 11.06 -20.93
C SER A 8 -1.41 10.58 -21.13
N ALA A 9 -2.39 11.43 -20.83
CA ALA A 9 -3.80 11.13 -21.06
C ALA A 9 -4.13 11.04 -22.56
N ALA A 10 -3.56 11.92 -23.38
CA ALA A 10 -3.71 11.84 -24.84
C ALA A 10 -3.07 10.57 -25.41
N ALA A 11 -1.81 10.29 -25.03
CA ALA A 11 -1.09 9.10 -25.47
C ALA A 11 -1.77 7.79 -25.03
N THR A 12 -2.44 7.77 -23.87
CA THR A 12 -3.22 6.60 -23.44
C THR A 12 -4.50 6.43 -24.26
N LYS A 13 -5.18 7.54 -24.59
CA LYS A 13 -6.42 7.52 -25.38
C LYS A 13 -6.20 7.13 -26.85
N ASP A 14 -5.08 7.55 -27.44
CA ASP A 14 -4.77 7.26 -28.84
C ASP A 14 -4.01 5.93 -29.04
N GLY A 15 -3.66 5.24 -27.95
CA GLY A 15 -2.97 3.94 -27.96
C GLY A 15 -1.45 4.02 -28.10
N THR A 16 -0.86 5.22 -28.12
CA THR A 16 0.60 5.41 -28.09
C THR A 16 1.22 4.89 -26.80
N LEU A 17 0.49 5.02 -25.68
CA LEU A 17 0.83 4.49 -24.38
C LEU A 17 -0.24 3.46 -23.97
N ASN A 18 0.17 2.22 -23.71
CA ASN A 18 -0.78 1.16 -23.33
C ASN A 18 -0.78 0.85 -21.83
N PHE A 19 0.27 1.24 -21.09
CA PHE A 19 0.32 1.07 -19.64
C PHE A 19 1.31 2.07 -19.01
N LEU A 20 0.87 2.80 -17.99
CA LEU A 20 1.76 3.61 -17.15
C LEU A 20 2.02 2.87 -15.85
N VAL A 21 3.29 2.66 -15.50
CA VAL A 21 3.69 1.97 -14.27
C VAL A 21 4.17 3.00 -13.25
N ALA A 22 3.62 2.98 -12.05
CA ALA A 22 3.98 3.83 -10.94
C ALA A 22 4.29 2.99 -9.70
N THR A 23 5.17 3.51 -8.83
CA THR A 23 5.39 2.90 -7.51
C THR A 23 4.11 2.99 -6.69
N TYR A 24 3.82 1.98 -5.87
CA TYR A 24 2.75 2.07 -4.89
C TYR A 24 2.99 3.27 -3.97
N PRO A 25 2.04 4.20 -3.81
CA PRO A 25 2.27 5.48 -3.14
C PRO A 25 2.34 5.42 -1.61
N GLU A 26 1.84 4.36 -0.97
CA GLU A 26 1.77 4.24 0.51
C GLU A 26 2.78 3.24 1.10
N GLN A 27 3.96 3.13 0.51
CA GLN A 27 4.99 2.18 0.98
C GLN A 27 5.45 2.44 2.41
N ILE A 28 5.28 3.66 2.90
CA ILE A 28 5.80 4.09 4.19
C ILE A 28 4.99 3.54 5.37
N ALA A 29 3.69 3.27 5.21
CA ALA A 29 2.84 2.93 6.35
C ALA A 29 3.24 1.60 7.03
N PRO A 30 3.50 0.49 6.29
CA PRO A 30 4.01 -0.74 6.91
C PRO A 30 5.39 -0.57 7.56
N ALA A 31 6.24 0.31 7.02
CA ALA A 31 7.53 0.63 7.63
C ALA A 31 7.37 1.38 8.97
N VAL A 32 6.36 2.27 9.09
CA VAL A 32 6.01 2.92 10.35
C VAL A 32 5.49 1.91 11.38
N ALA A 33 4.71 0.91 10.96
CA ALA A 33 4.28 -0.17 11.84
C ALA A 33 5.46 -1.00 12.37
N LEU A 34 6.43 -1.34 11.50
CA LEU A 34 7.69 -1.98 11.91
C LEU A 34 8.47 -1.13 12.93
N LEU A 35 8.58 0.19 12.67
CA LEU A 35 9.23 1.11 13.59
C LEU A 35 8.51 1.15 14.94
N TYR A 36 7.18 1.17 14.96
CA TYR A 36 6.39 1.15 16.18
C TYR A 36 6.62 -0.14 16.98
N ASN A 37 6.63 -1.30 16.31
CA ASN A 37 6.97 -2.57 16.94
C ASN A 37 8.38 -2.52 17.54
N HIS A 38 9.35 -1.93 16.87
CA HIS A 38 10.68 -1.74 17.43
C HIS A 38 10.70 -0.83 18.68
N MET A 39 10.08 0.35 18.60
CA MET A 39 10.03 1.33 19.70
C MET A 39 9.28 0.80 20.93
N SER A 40 8.31 -0.09 20.73
CA SER A 40 7.53 -0.73 21.79
C SER A 40 8.21 -1.98 22.39
N GLY A 41 9.44 -2.30 21.99
CA GLY A 41 10.21 -3.44 22.51
C GLY A 41 9.93 -4.79 21.82
N ASN A 42 9.13 -4.79 20.75
CA ASN A 42 8.73 -5.99 20.00
C ASN A 42 9.56 -6.21 18.72
N GLY A 43 10.60 -5.40 18.49
CA GLY A 43 11.33 -5.40 17.21
C GLY A 43 12.08 -6.70 16.87
N SER A 44 12.37 -7.57 17.86
CA SER A 44 12.95 -8.90 17.62
C SER A 44 12.02 -9.82 16.85
N ASP A 45 10.72 -9.65 17.04
CA ASP A 45 9.67 -10.55 16.55
C ASP A 45 9.35 -10.28 15.08
N PHE A 46 9.79 -9.12 14.56
CA PHE A 46 9.55 -8.67 13.19
C PHE A 46 10.84 -8.72 12.34
N ARG A 47 11.63 -9.78 12.53
CA ARG A 47 12.88 -10.03 11.79
C ARG A 47 12.81 -11.35 11.03
N ALA A 48 13.13 -11.31 9.74
CA ALA A 48 13.26 -12.51 8.92
C ALA A 48 14.61 -13.19 9.19
N ASN A 49 14.61 -14.34 9.87
CA ASN A 49 15.84 -15.07 10.22
C ASN A 49 16.89 -14.21 10.95
N GLY A 50 16.43 -13.37 11.89
CA GLY A 50 17.29 -12.46 12.66
C GLY A 50 17.80 -11.23 11.89
N LYS A 51 17.39 -11.05 10.62
CA LYS A 51 17.74 -9.89 9.78
C LYS A 51 16.53 -8.99 9.55
N ALA A 52 16.77 -7.81 8.98
CA ALA A 52 15.70 -6.95 8.51
C ALA A 52 14.82 -7.72 7.50
N VAL A 53 13.50 -7.59 7.64
CA VAL A 53 12.55 -8.12 6.66
C VAL A 53 12.65 -7.30 5.37
N SER A 54 12.57 -7.97 4.23
CA SER A 54 12.34 -7.33 2.94
C SER A 54 10.90 -7.62 2.53
N VAL A 55 10.19 -6.59 2.10
CA VAL A 55 8.80 -6.69 1.64
C VAL A 55 8.74 -6.19 0.22
N GLU A 56 8.13 -6.96 -0.68
CA GLU A 56 7.97 -6.57 -2.07
C GLU A 56 6.56 -6.00 -2.28
N GLN A 57 6.47 -4.73 -2.65
CA GLN A 57 5.18 -4.13 -3.01
C GLN A 57 5.09 -4.02 -4.53
N PRO A 58 4.02 -4.57 -5.15
CA PRO A 58 3.86 -4.50 -6.60
C PRO A 58 3.81 -3.06 -7.09
N LEU A 59 4.25 -2.89 -8.34
CA LEU A 59 4.05 -1.63 -9.05
C LEU A 59 2.58 -1.53 -9.44
N VAL A 60 2.04 -0.31 -9.35
CA VAL A 60 0.69 0.00 -9.80
C VAL A 60 0.75 0.26 -11.31
N THR A 61 -0.17 -0.35 -12.05
CA THR A 61 -0.30 -0.11 -13.49
C THR A 61 -1.59 0.63 -13.76
N TRP A 62 -1.52 1.77 -14.43
CA TRP A 62 -2.68 2.52 -14.90
C TRP A 62 -2.90 2.26 -16.40
N GLN A 63 -4.05 1.69 -16.72
CA GLN A 63 -4.41 1.29 -18.08
C GLN A 63 -5.26 2.35 -18.79
N SER A 64 -5.81 3.32 -18.04
CA SER A 64 -6.66 4.38 -18.59
C SER A 64 -6.66 5.62 -17.68
N PRO A 65 -7.13 6.78 -18.18
CA PRO A 65 -7.37 7.95 -17.33
C PRO A 65 -8.34 7.66 -16.17
N ASP A 66 -9.38 6.87 -16.40
CA ASP A 66 -10.37 6.50 -15.37
C ASP A 66 -9.73 5.63 -14.28
N ASP A 67 -8.79 4.75 -14.64
CA ASP A 67 -8.03 3.93 -13.71
C ASP A 67 -7.11 4.79 -12.82
N ALA A 68 -6.42 5.75 -13.42
CA ALA A 68 -5.63 6.73 -12.68
C ALA A 68 -6.50 7.56 -11.71
N ASP A 69 -7.68 7.99 -12.15
CA ASP A 69 -8.61 8.77 -11.32
C ASP A 69 -9.16 7.94 -10.14
N LYS A 70 -9.42 6.64 -10.31
CA LYS A 70 -9.79 5.74 -9.20
C LYS A 70 -8.69 5.61 -8.17
N TRP A 71 -7.45 5.41 -8.61
CA TRP A 71 -6.29 5.37 -7.72
C TRP A 71 -6.15 6.68 -6.95
N MET A 72 -6.28 7.81 -7.63
CA MET A 72 -6.09 9.12 -7.01
C MET A 72 -7.25 9.50 -6.08
N ALA A 73 -8.47 9.05 -6.35
CA ALA A 73 -9.57 9.15 -5.39
C ALA A 73 -9.28 8.34 -4.11
N LEU A 74 -8.68 7.16 -4.25
CA LEU A 74 -8.34 6.29 -3.13
C LEU A 74 -7.19 6.86 -2.27
N LEU A 75 -6.21 7.53 -2.89
CA LEU A 75 -5.08 8.17 -2.21
C LEU A 75 -5.43 9.48 -1.52
N ASN A 76 -6.37 10.24 -2.09
CA ASN A 76 -6.85 11.49 -1.51
C ASN A 76 -8.12 11.30 -0.67
N ALA A 77 -8.52 10.05 -0.41
CA ALA A 77 -9.64 9.76 0.48
C ALA A 77 -9.30 10.20 1.91
N GLU A 78 -10.34 10.48 2.71
CA GLU A 78 -10.18 10.80 4.14
C GLU A 78 -9.50 9.66 4.89
N GLU A 79 -9.79 8.42 4.50
CA GLU A 79 -9.10 7.24 4.97
C GLU A 79 -7.98 6.85 3.99
N PRO A 80 -6.72 6.74 4.45
CA PRO A 80 -5.62 6.31 3.61
C PRO A 80 -5.77 4.84 3.14
N PRO A 81 -4.98 4.39 2.15
CA PRO A 81 -4.97 3.00 1.67
C PRO A 81 -4.71 1.93 2.73
N TYR A 82 -3.96 2.28 3.78
CA TYR A 82 -3.85 1.51 5.01
C TYR A 82 -4.56 2.27 6.11
N SER A 83 -5.68 1.74 6.60
CA SER A 83 -6.42 2.38 7.68
C SER A 83 -5.63 2.38 8.99
N GLY A 84 -6.08 3.18 9.96
CA GLY A 84 -5.54 3.08 11.32
C GLY A 84 -5.75 1.70 11.94
N GLU A 85 -6.83 1.00 11.57
CA GLU A 85 -7.13 -0.36 12.04
C GLU A 85 -6.21 -1.40 11.39
N ASP A 86 -5.95 -1.28 10.09
CA ASP A 86 -4.98 -2.11 9.36
C ASP A 86 -3.62 -2.08 10.06
N LEU A 87 -3.13 -0.87 10.37
CA LEU A 87 -1.83 -0.70 11.02
C LEU A 87 -1.83 -1.21 12.46
N ARG A 88 -2.91 -0.98 13.22
CA ARG A 88 -3.02 -1.51 14.60
C ARG A 88 -3.05 -3.04 14.63
N ALA A 89 -3.64 -3.69 13.63
CA ALA A 89 -3.70 -5.14 13.55
C ALA A 89 -2.30 -5.78 13.45
N VAL A 90 -1.31 -5.08 12.89
CA VAL A 90 0.07 -5.58 12.70
C VAL A 90 1.07 -5.02 13.72
N ILE A 91 0.61 -4.28 14.73
CA ILE A 91 1.44 -3.71 15.80
C ILE A 91 1.16 -4.43 17.12
N LYS A 92 2.18 -5.07 17.72
CA LYS A 92 2.03 -5.87 18.94
C LYS A 92 1.55 -5.10 20.17
N ALA A 93 1.82 -3.80 20.22
CA ALA A 93 1.30 -2.94 21.29
C ALA A 93 -0.24 -2.81 21.26
N PHE A 94 -0.88 -2.99 20.10
CA PHE A 94 -2.33 -2.94 19.93
C PHE A 94 -2.94 -4.33 19.73
N ASN A 95 -2.23 -5.23 19.05
CA ASN A 95 -2.59 -6.63 18.84
C ASN A 95 -1.44 -7.55 19.27
N PRO A 96 -1.42 -8.07 20.51
CA PRO A 96 -0.33 -8.93 21.00
C PRO A 96 -0.09 -10.21 20.18
N ALA A 97 -1.07 -10.64 19.38
CA ALA A 97 -0.96 -11.80 18.50
C ALA A 97 -0.32 -11.50 17.14
N ALA A 98 -0.08 -10.22 16.81
CA ALA A 98 0.48 -9.82 15.53
C ALA A 98 1.85 -10.46 15.27
N THR A 99 2.04 -10.98 14.07
CA THR A 99 3.28 -11.60 13.61
C THR A 99 3.94 -10.84 12.48
N LEU A 100 5.19 -11.23 12.14
CA LEU A 100 5.86 -10.72 10.95
C LEU A 100 5.07 -11.04 9.67
N GLU A 101 4.50 -12.24 9.60
CA GLU A 101 3.71 -12.70 8.45
C GLU A 101 2.47 -11.83 8.26
N ASP A 102 1.78 -11.42 9.33
CA ASP A 102 0.64 -10.51 9.23
C ASP A 102 1.04 -9.16 8.62
N LEU A 103 2.20 -8.63 9.04
CA LEU A 103 2.73 -7.37 8.52
C LEU A 103 3.12 -7.47 7.05
N VAL A 104 3.80 -8.55 6.66
CA VAL A 104 4.17 -8.81 5.27
C VAL A 104 2.91 -8.95 4.42
N ALA A 105 1.94 -9.74 4.86
CA ALA A 105 0.68 -9.95 4.15
C ALA A 105 -0.09 -8.65 3.95
N LEU A 106 -0.17 -7.79 4.97
CA LEU A 106 -0.79 -6.48 4.84
C LEU A 106 -0.06 -5.60 3.81
N ALA A 107 1.27 -5.57 3.87
CA ALA A 107 2.09 -4.71 3.05
C ALA A 107 2.11 -5.14 1.57
N GLU A 108 2.01 -6.44 1.29
CA GLU A 108 1.94 -7.02 -0.05
C GLU A 108 0.53 -6.93 -0.67
N ALA A 109 -0.51 -6.90 0.17
CA ALA A 109 -1.91 -6.70 -0.24
C ALA A 109 -2.19 -5.22 -0.60
N CYS A 110 -1.50 -4.69 -1.60
CA CYS A 110 -1.53 -3.26 -1.93
C CYS A 110 -2.11 -2.94 -3.32
N THR A 111 -2.85 -3.87 -3.93
CA THR A 111 -3.62 -3.59 -5.15
C THR A 111 -4.88 -2.77 -4.85
N TYR A 112 -5.49 -2.18 -5.89
CA TYR A 112 -6.75 -1.44 -5.73
C TYR A 112 -7.83 -2.34 -5.11
N GLU A 113 -7.93 -3.57 -5.61
CA GLU A 113 -8.87 -4.59 -5.17
C GLU A 113 -8.62 -4.99 -3.72
N ASP A 114 -7.36 -5.16 -3.30
CA ASP A 114 -7.02 -5.48 -1.91
C ASP A 114 -7.47 -4.38 -0.95
N ILE A 115 -7.24 -3.12 -1.32
CA ILE A 115 -7.60 -1.97 -0.50
C ILE A 115 -9.12 -1.86 -0.39
N VAL A 116 -9.84 -1.99 -1.52
CA VAL A 116 -11.31 -1.99 -1.52
C VAL A 116 -11.87 -3.15 -0.69
N ALA A 117 -11.27 -4.34 -0.80
CA ALA A 117 -11.68 -5.51 -0.04
C ALA A 117 -11.48 -5.34 1.47
N ARG A 118 -10.44 -4.62 1.91
CA ARG A 118 -10.25 -4.28 3.34
C ARG A 118 -11.27 -3.26 3.83
N ARG A 119 -11.61 -2.25 3.02
CA ARG A 119 -12.58 -1.20 3.39
C ARG A 119 -14.04 -1.69 3.48
N GLY A 120 -14.35 -2.82 2.86
CA GLY A 120 -15.67 -3.45 2.91
C GLY A 120 -15.84 -4.50 4.03
N LYS A 121 -14.85 -4.64 4.92
CA LYS A 121 -14.91 -5.53 6.10
C LYS A 121 -15.36 -4.77 7.34
#